data_AF-A0AA88H4Q7-F1
#
_entry.id   AF-A0AA88H4Q7-F1
#
_cell.length_a   1.000
_cell.length_b   1.000
_cell.length_c   1.000
_cell.angle_alpha   90.00
_cell.angle_beta   90.00
_cell.angle_gamma   90.00
#
_symmetry.space_group_name_H-M   'P 1'
#
loop_
_entity.id
_entity.type
_entity.pdbx_description
1 polymer ?
#
loop_
_entity_poly.entity_id
_entity_poly.type
_entity_poly.pdbx_seq_one_letter_code
_entity_poly.pdbx_strand_id
1 'polypeptide(L)'
;MVRTYQRKRDKPPPDLATLQRAVTSTVKDGSSIRAAAENFGLKKSTVNDALRRYHAELDAQPDILETDKSPAKVLPSERRGFWQVFTREQEKQLTEYLKAASLMNHGLTGLSTQAADHGEVIQDSEPEGPAPGTSGTAPITPESVRPHPRIDPTKRNPSNGGKRGKTRILTDAPEKEQLEKEKHNREAKKAKKKTPQKKITKTKKMVGRRQTKVGNKRKPSAFIRLSVSETSSSEPELPDDICDDESDMSLDLGEDDVVASDRPVSPIQIGKFVLVKFELGKSKSSCVYYVGLVESIDNDVADVKFLRKIGPKFVFPEIEDKATVDKKDIVLVLPDPSSSGGTARSTAGHVFSRDFSAFNIK
;
A
#
# COMPACT_ATOMS: atom_id res chain seq x y z
N MET A 1 19.71 20.29 -20.34
CA MET A 1 19.68 19.00 -21.08
C MET A 1 19.02 17.92 -20.23
N VAL A 2 17.93 17.33 -20.71
CA VAL A 2 17.23 16.23 -20.03
C VAL A 2 18.10 14.97 -20.12
N ARG A 3 18.53 14.43 -18.97
CA ARG A 3 19.33 13.19 -18.94
C ARG A 3 18.42 11.99 -19.21
N THR A 4 18.53 11.38 -20.38
CA THR A 4 17.87 10.11 -20.73
C THR A 4 18.65 8.93 -20.15
N TYR A 5 18.47 8.68 -18.85
CA TYR A 5 19.09 7.52 -18.22
C TYR A 5 18.42 6.21 -18.67
N GLN A 6 19.14 5.39 -19.44
CA GLN A 6 18.75 4.02 -19.74
C GLN A 6 19.31 3.06 -18.70
N ARG A 7 18.43 2.37 -17.98
CA ARG A 7 18.81 1.41 -16.95
C ARG A 7 19.36 0.14 -17.61
N LYS A 8 20.64 -0.17 -17.39
CA LYS A 8 21.25 -1.43 -17.84
C LYS A 8 20.57 -2.60 -17.12
N ARG A 9 20.04 -3.56 -17.88
CA ARG A 9 19.48 -4.82 -17.37
C ARG A 9 20.21 -5.96 -18.06
N ASP A 10 20.58 -7.00 -17.33
CA ASP A 10 21.28 -8.16 -17.89
C ASP A 10 20.41 -8.99 -18.85
N LYS A 11 19.09 -8.85 -18.75
CA LYS A 11 18.12 -9.49 -19.64
C LYS A 11 17.10 -8.48 -20.16
N PRO A 12 16.87 -8.41 -21.48
CA PRO A 12 15.81 -7.57 -22.02
C PRO A 12 14.44 -8.07 -21.51
N PRO A 13 13.44 -7.18 -21.45
CA PRO A 13 12.07 -7.61 -21.18
C PRO A 13 11.62 -8.65 -22.23
N PRO A 14 10.78 -9.62 -21.83
CA PRO A 14 10.28 -10.63 -22.76
C PRO A 14 9.44 -9.99 -23.86
N ASP A 15 9.54 -10.53 -25.07
CA ASP A 15 8.78 -10.06 -26.21
C ASP A 15 7.27 -10.36 -26.04
N LEU A 16 6.43 -9.43 -26.47
CA LEU A 16 4.99 -9.50 -26.24
C LEU A 16 4.35 -10.66 -27.00
N ALA A 17 4.79 -10.92 -28.25
CA ALA A 17 4.28 -12.02 -29.05
C ALA A 17 4.61 -13.38 -28.42
N THR A 18 5.82 -13.53 -27.86
CA THR A 18 6.22 -14.76 -27.16
C THR A 18 5.36 -15.02 -25.92
N LEU A 19 5.02 -13.95 -25.18
CA LEU A 19 4.23 -14.03 -23.96
C LEU A 19 2.76 -14.36 -24.25
N GLN A 20 2.19 -13.80 -25.33
CA GLN A 20 0.85 -14.14 -25.81
C GLN A 20 0.75 -15.61 -26.26
N ARG A 21 1.73 -16.10 -27.03
CA ARG A 21 1.78 -17.52 -27.46
C ARG A 21 1.83 -18.47 -26.27
N ALA A 22 2.63 -18.14 -25.25
CA ALA A 22 2.72 -18.93 -24.02
C ALA A 22 1.38 -19.00 -23.28
N VAL A 23 0.70 -17.86 -23.09
CA VAL A 23 -0.64 -17.83 -22.45
C VAL A 23 -1.67 -18.61 -23.28
N THR A 24 -1.65 -18.45 -24.61
CA THR A 24 -2.56 -19.15 -25.51
C THR A 24 -2.41 -20.66 -25.38
N SER A 25 -1.18 -21.18 -25.35
CA SER A 25 -0.92 -22.61 -25.21
C SER A 25 -1.40 -23.18 -23.87
N THR A 26 -1.34 -22.39 -22.79
CA THR A 26 -1.82 -22.83 -21.48
C THR A 26 -3.35 -22.83 -21.37
N VAL A 27 -4.02 -21.92 -22.08
CA VAL A 27 -5.50 -21.78 -22.05
C VAL A 27 -6.16 -22.72 -23.05
N LYS A 28 -5.66 -22.79 -24.29
CA LYS A 28 -6.24 -23.60 -25.38
C LYS A 28 -5.77 -25.06 -25.31
N ASP A 29 -4.48 -25.29 -25.12
CA ASP A 29 -3.91 -26.65 -25.19
C ASP A 29 -3.87 -27.33 -23.81
N GLY A 30 -4.27 -26.64 -22.74
CA GLY A 30 -4.23 -27.15 -21.36
C GLY A 30 -2.81 -27.44 -20.84
N SER A 31 -1.78 -26.91 -21.50
CA SER A 31 -0.38 -27.12 -21.09
C SER A 31 -0.12 -26.54 -19.69
N SER A 32 0.70 -27.25 -18.89
CA SER A 32 1.08 -26.72 -17.57
C SER A 32 1.89 -25.42 -17.70
N ILE A 33 1.74 -24.50 -16.75
CA ILE A 33 2.47 -23.22 -16.71
C ILE A 33 3.99 -23.42 -16.80
N ARG A 34 4.50 -24.53 -16.24
CA ARG A 34 5.93 -24.85 -16.30
C ARG A 34 6.35 -25.31 -17.70
N ALA A 35 5.57 -26.17 -18.33
CA ALA A 35 5.83 -26.65 -19.68
C ALA A 35 5.80 -25.49 -20.69
N ALA A 36 4.81 -24.60 -20.61
CA ALA A 36 4.77 -23.41 -21.45
C ALA A 36 5.97 -22.47 -21.18
N ALA A 37 6.35 -22.27 -19.92
CA ALA A 37 7.51 -21.45 -19.58
C ALA A 37 8.82 -22.00 -20.19
N GLU A 38 9.02 -23.31 -20.14
CA GLU A 38 10.19 -23.98 -20.71
C GLU A 38 10.18 -23.91 -22.25
N ASN A 39 9.03 -24.19 -22.88
CA ASN A 39 8.89 -24.17 -24.34
C ASN A 39 9.14 -22.79 -24.97
N PHE A 40 8.74 -21.72 -24.28
CA PHE A 40 8.88 -20.35 -24.78
C PHE A 40 10.09 -19.61 -24.18
N GLY A 41 10.94 -20.27 -23.39
CA GLY A 41 12.14 -19.66 -22.79
C GLY A 41 11.81 -18.54 -21.78
N LEU A 42 10.64 -18.58 -21.16
CA LEU A 42 10.15 -17.58 -20.22
C LEU A 42 10.34 -18.04 -18.77
N LYS A 43 10.42 -17.09 -17.84
CA LYS A 43 10.32 -17.43 -16.42
C LYS A 43 8.90 -17.88 -16.10
N LYS A 44 8.74 -18.96 -15.33
CA LYS A 44 7.42 -19.43 -14.84
C LYS A 44 6.58 -18.31 -14.21
N SER A 45 7.21 -17.43 -13.43
CA SER A 45 6.53 -16.29 -12.81
C SER A 45 5.94 -15.34 -13.84
N THR A 46 6.64 -15.11 -14.96
CA THR A 46 6.20 -14.24 -16.06
C THR A 46 4.96 -14.79 -16.73
N VAL A 47 4.92 -16.10 -17.03
CA VAL A 47 3.74 -16.76 -17.63
C VAL A 47 2.56 -16.78 -16.65
N ASN A 48 2.82 -17.05 -15.37
CA ASN A 48 1.78 -17.03 -14.32
C ASN A 48 1.18 -15.62 -14.11
N ASP A 49 2.02 -14.58 -14.09
CA ASP A 49 1.55 -13.19 -13.96
C ASP A 49 0.74 -12.76 -15.18
N ALA A 50 1.14 -13.21 -16.37
CA ALA A 50 0.43 -13.01 -17.63
C ALA A 50 -0.96 -13.68 -17.61
N LEU A 51 -1.03 -14.94 -17.17
CA LEU A 51 -2.29 -15.68 -17.01
C LEU A 51 -3.25 -15.03 -16.02
N ARG A 52 -2.73 -14.57 -14.87
CA ARG A 52 -3.55 -13.87 -13.87
C ARG A 52 -4.21 -12.61 -14.44
N ARG A 53 -3.50 -11.88 -15.32
CA ARG A 53 -4.06 -10.71 -15.99
C ARG A 53 -5.10 -11.08 -17.02
N TYR A 54 -4.83 -12.12 -17.80
CA TYR A 54 -5.77 -12.66 -18.77
C TYR A 54 -7.10 -13.04 -18.10
N HIS A 55 -7.06 -13.77 -16.98
CA HIS A 55 -8.27 -14.10 -16.22
C HIS A 55 -8.96 -12.86 -15.60
N ALA A 56 -8.19 -11.92 -15.02
CA ALA A 56 -8.77 -10.70 -14.45
C ALA A 56 -9.44 -9.80 -15.51
N GLU A 57 -8.96 -9.83 -16.76
CA GLU A 57 -9.58 -9.09 -17.88
C GLU A 57 -10.83 -9.80 -18.40
N LEU A 58 -10.84 -11.14 -18.41
CA LEU A 58 -12.05 -11.93 -18.68
C LEU A 58 -13.15 -11.66 -17.64
N ASP A 59 -12.79 -11.63 -16.36
CA ASP A 59 -13.74 -11.35 -15.27
C ASP A 59 -14.31 -9.92 -15.33
N ALA A 60 -13.57 -8.99 -15.94
CA ALA A 60 -13.96 -7.57 -16.04
C ALA A 60 -14.84 -7.26 -17.27
N GLN A 61 -14.90 -8.14 -18.27
CA GLN A 61 -15.68 -7.95 -19.50
C GLN A 61 -16.57 -9.17 -19.79
N PRO A 62 -17.68 -9.36 -19.05
CA PRO A 62 -18.52 -10.55 -19.18
C PRO A 62 -19.33 -10.63 -20.50
N ASP A 63 -19.58 -9.50 -21.17
CA ASP A 63 -20.51 -9.40 -22.33
C ASP A 63 -19.88 -9.66 -23.72
N ILE A 64 -18.61 -10.06 -23.81
CA ILE A 64 -17.98 -10.37 -25.10
C ILE A 64 -18.15 -11.86 -25.43
N LEU A 65 -18.88 -12.14 -26.51
CA LEU A 65 -19.10 -13.48 -27.08
C LEU A 65 -17.78 -14.27 -27.20
N GLU A 66 -17.85 -15.56 -26.84
CA GLU A 66 -16.73 -16.48 -26.66
C GLU A 66 -15.76 -16.63 -27.85
N THR A 67 -16.21 -16.27 -29.06
CA THR A 67 -15.46 -16.46 -30.31
C THR A 67 -14.45 -15.35 -30.62
N ASP A 68 -14.57 -14.17 -29.99
CA ASP A 68 -13.65 -13.03 -30.20
C ASP A 68 -12.62 -12.84 -29.08
N LYS A 69 -12.53 -13.83 -28.16
CA LYS A 69 -11.60 -13.86 -27.03
C LYS A 69 -10.16 -14.12 -27.50
N SER A 70 -9.59 -13.18 -28.26
CA SER A 70 -8.18 -13.19 -28.63
C SER A 70 -7.33 -12.83 -27.41
N PRO A 71 -6.27 -13.59 -27.09
CA PRO A 71 -5.32 -13.27 -26.00
C PRO A 71 -4.47 -12.02 -26.27
N ALA A 72 -4.89 -11.16 -27.21
CA ALA A 72 -4.15 -10.02 -27.72
C ALA A 72 -3.88 -8.92 -26.68
N LYS A 73 -4.59 -8.87 -25.55
CA LYS A 73 -4.43 -7.82 -24.53
C LYS A 73 -3.60 -8.22 -23.30
N VAL A 74 -2.81 -9.29 -23.38
CA VAL A 74 -1.75 -9.54 -22.38
C VAL A 74 -0.59 -8.56 -22.56
N LEU A 75 -0.88 -7.26 -22.51
CA LEU A 75 0.12 -6.22 -22.47
C LEU A 75 0.74 -6.20 -21.06
N PRO A 76 2.02 -5.81 -20.93
CA PRO A 76 2.57 -5.44 -19.65
C PRO A 76 1.63 -4.39 -19.10
N SER A 77 1.00 -4.64 -17.94
CA SER A 77 0.18 -3.62 -17.30
C SER A 77 1.04 -2.38 -17.28
N GLU A 78 0.61 -1.34 -17.97
CA GLU A 78 1.18 -0.03 -17.79
C GLU A 78 0.85 0.33 -16.34
N ARG A 79 1.66 -0.14 -15.39
CA ARG A 79 1.68 0.36 -14.01
C ARG A 79 2.26 1.79 -14.00
N ARG A 80 1.90 2.57 -15.01
CA ARG A 80 1.89 4.01 -15.09
C ARG A 80 0.52 4.59 -14.75
N GLY A 81 -0.48 3.77 -14.38
CA GLY A 81 -1.75 4.28 -13.84
C GLY A 81 -1.61 5.18 -12.62
N PHE A 82 -0.49 5.13 -11.87
CA PHE A 82 -0.25 6.06 -10.77
C PHE A 82 0.13 7.48 -11.24
N TRP A 83 0.53 7.65 -12.50
CA TRP A 83 0.98 8.93 -13.07
C TRP A 83 0.08 9.38 -14.24
N GLN A 84 -1.01 8.66 -14.50
CA GLN A 84 -1.98 9.09 -15.50
C GLN A 84 -2.81 10.23 -14.90
N VAL A 85 -2.52 11.46 -15.35
CA VAL A 85 -3.13 12.69 -14.83
C VAL A 85 -4.52 12.92 -15.44
N PHE A 86 -4.74 12.44 -16.67
CA PHE A 86 -5.97 12.60 -17.42
C PHE A 86 -6.69 11.25 -17.60
N THR A 87 -8.02 11.23 -17.57
CA THR A 87 -8.77 10.04 -17.99
C THR A 87 -8.54 9.78 -19.48
N ARG A 88 -8.79 8.54 -19.95
CA ARG A 88 -8.66 8.21 -21.39
C ARG A 88 -9.54 9.10 -22.27
N GLU A 89 -10.69 9.51 -21.76
CA GLU A 89 -11.61 10.43 -22.43
C GLU A 89 -11.02 11.85 -22.49
N GLN A 90 -10.45 12.34 -21.40
CA GLN A 90 -9.76 13.63 -21.35
C GLN A 90 -8.52 13.67 -22.25
N GLU A 91 -7.75 12.58 -22.32
CA GLU A 91 -6.62 12.47 -23.24
C GLU A 91 -7.08 12.52 -24.71
N LYS A 92 -8.19 11.84 -25.04
CA LYS A 92 -8.80 11.94 -26.37
C LYS A 92 -9.23 13.37 -26.69
N GLN A 93 -9.96 14.02 -25.78
CA GLN A 93 -10.38 15.42 -25.93
C GLN A 93 -9.20 16.37 -26.09
N LEU A 94 -8.16 16.21 -25.27
CA LEU A 94 -6.95 17.03 -25.36
C LEU A 94 -6.21 16.80 -26.68
N THR A 95 -6.16 15.55 -27.15
CA THR A 95 -5.53 15.21 -28.44
C THR A 95 -6.31 15.83 -29.60
N GLU A 96 -7.63 15.76 -29.56
CA GLU A 96 -8.51 16.36 -30.57
C GLU A 96 -8.40 17.89 -30.56
N TYR A 97 -8.38 18.50 -29.38
CA TYR A 97 -8.13 19.93 -29.21
C TYR A 97 -6.77 20.35 -29.77
N LEU A 98 -5.69 19.63 -29.43
CA LEU A 98 -4.35 19.95 -29.93
C LEU A 98 -4.25 19.78 -31.45
N LYS A 99 -4.93 18.80 -32.04
CA LYS A 99 -5.04 18.66 -33.51
C LYS A 99 -5.80 19.83 -34.13
N ALA A 100 -6.93 20.21 -33.56
CA ALA A 100 -7.73 21.35 -34.01
C ALA A 100 -6.93 22.67 -33.88
N ALA A 101 -6.27 22.89 -32.74
CA ALA A 101 -5.45 24.08 -32.48
C ALA A 101 -4.21 24.14 -33.39
N SER A 102 -3.58 22.99 -33.67
CA SER A 102 -2.50 22.90 -34.65
C SER A 102 -2.99 23.29 -36.03
N LEU A 103 -4.18 22.83 -36.44
CA LEU A 103 -4.78 23.17 -37.73
C LEU A 103 -5.19 24.65 -37.81
N MET A 104 -5.69 25.24 -36.72
CA MET A 104 -6.05 26.66 -36.66
C MET A 104 -4.84 27.59 -36.73
N ASN A 105 -3.68 27.15 -36.22
CA ASN A 105 -2.44 27.95 -36.16
C ASN A 105 -1.36 27.50 -37.14
N HIS A 106 -1.65 26.55 -38.04
CA HIS A 106 -0.74 26.19 -39.13
C HIS A 106 -0.71 27.33 -40.15
N GLY A 107 0.20 28.29 -39.96
CA GLY A 107 0.58 29.26 -40.99
C GLY A 107 0.53 30.74 -40.61
N LEU A 108 0.09 31.11 -39.40
CA LEU A 108 0.10 32.51 -38.95
C LEU A 108 1.13 32.67 -37.83
N THR A 109 2.35 33.08 -38.20
CA THR A 109 3.34 33.61 -37.23
C THR A 109 2.76 34.85 -36.55
N GLY A 110 2.91 34.98 -35.23
CA GLY A 110 2.23 35.99 -34.39
C GLY A 110 2.38 37.47 -34.78
N LEU A 111 3.17 37.80 -35.80
CA LEU A 111 3.20 39.12 -36.44
C LEU A 111 1.95 39.42 -37.28
N SER A 112 1.33 38.40 -37.91
CA SER A 112 0.16 38.62 -38.79
C SER A 112 -1.16 38.74 -38.03
N THR A 113 -1.28 38.16 -36.84
CA THR A 113 -2.48 38.28 -35.99
C THR A 113 -2.57 39.66 -35.34
N GLN A 114 -1.46 40.31 -35.01
CA GLN A 114 -1.47 41.71 -34.54
C GLN A 114 -1.87 42.69 -35.66
N ALA A 115 -1.58 42.37 -36.92
CA ALA A 115 -1.98 43.18 -38.07
C ALA A 115 -3.47 43.06 -38.42
N ALA A 116 -4.15 41.98 -38.00
CA ALA A 116 -5.58 41.80 -38.27
C ALA A 116 -6.48 42.46 -37.22
N ASP A 117 -6.00 42.63 -35.98
CA ASP A 117 -6.78 43.25 -34.89
C ASP A 117 -6.69 44.79 -34.87
N HIS A 118 -5.71 45.38 -35.57
CA HIS A 118 -5.60 46.82 -35.75
C HIS A 118 -6.01 47.21 -37.18
N GLY A 119 -7.33 47.20 -37.41
CA GLY A 119 -7.93 47.93 -38.52
C GLY A 119 -7.80 49.44 -38.29
N GLU A 120 -6.61 49.99 -38.44
CA GLU A 120 -6.38 51.42 -38.58
C GLU A 120 -5.42 51.71 -39.72
N VAL A 121 -5.98 52.42 -40.69
CA VAL A 121 -5.36 53.20 -41.76
C VAL A 121 -4.14 53.96 -41.25
N ILE A 122 -2.98 53.84 -41.89
CA ILE A 122 -2.02 54.95 -42.05
C ILE A 122 -1.17 54.72 -43.32
N GLN A 123 -1.12 55.79 -44.13
CA GLN A 123 -0.35 55.98 -45.35
C GLN A 123 1.14 56.21 -45.07
N ASP A 124 1.94 55.91 -46.10
CA ASP A 124 3.39 56.06 -46.17
C ASP A 124 3.93 57.43 -45.72
N SER A 125 4.97 57.43 -44.87
CA SER A 125 6.11 58.37 -44.95
C SER A 125 7.16 58.11 -43.84
N GLU A 126 8.36 57.70 -44.27
CA GLU A 126 9.64 58.00 -43.59
C GLU A 126 9.95 59.53 -43.70
N PRO A 127 10.85 60.17 -42.90
CA PRO A 127 12.17 59.62 -42.53
C PRO A 127 12.91 60.13 -41.24
N GLU A 128 14.09 59.52 -41.01
CA GLU A 128 15.34 59.96 -40.34
C GLU A 128 15.44 60.25 -38.82
N GLY A 129 16.53 59.75 -38.20
CA GLY A 129 17.01 60.05 -36.83
C GLY A 129 17.73 61.40 -36.68
N PRO A 130 18.47 61.73 -35.58
CA PRO A 130 19.39 60.85 -34.83
C PRO A 130 19.38 60.97 -33.26
N ALA A 131 20.24 60.16 -32.64
CA ALA A 131 20.37 59.73 -31.24
C ALA A 131 20.62 60.77 -30.11
N PRO A 132 20.38 60.40 -28.84
CA PRO A 132 21.08 60.97 -27.68
C PRO A 132 22.18 60.02 -27.15
N GLY A 133 23.44 60.48 -27.22
CA GLY A 133 24.54 59.91 -26.45
C GLY A 133 24.66 60.64 -25.10
N THR A 134 24.43 59.93 -24.00
CA THR A 134 24.92 60.33 -22.67
C THR A 134 25.48 59.10 -21.94
N SER A 135 26.81 59.01 -21.91
CA SER A 135 27.54 58.36 -20.81
C SER A 135 27.05 58.96 -19.49
N GLY A 136 26.72 58.26 -18.42
CA GLY A 136 27.25 56.99 -17.95
C GLY A 136 27.57 57.19 -16.47
N THR A 137 26.66 56.77 -15.58
CA THR A 137 26.91 56.34 -14.19
C THR A 137 25.58 55.93 -13.56
N ALA A 138 25.34 54.62 -13.45
CA ALA A 138 24.23 54.11 -12.67
C ALA A 138 24.47 54.45 -11.18
N PRO A 139 23.43 54.89 -10.42
CA PRO A 139 23.59 55.18 -9.00
C PRO A 139 24.02 53.92 -8.25
N ILE A 140 25.13 54.02 -7.52
CA ILE A 140 25.67 52.95 -6.67
C ILE A 140 24.65 52.67 -5.58
N THR A 141 23.95 51.53 -5.67
CA THR A 141 23.05 51.08 -4.61
C THR A 141 23.85 50.46 -3.47
N PRO A 142 23.41 50.57 -2.20
CA PRO A 142 24.11 50.00 -1.06
C PRO A 142 24.31 48.47 -1.16
N GLU A 143 23.47 47.79 -1.95
CA GLU A 143 23.60 46.37 -2.25
C GLU A 143 24.86 46.03 -3.07
N SER A 144 25.36 46.99 -3.86
CA SER A 144 26.59 46.84 -4.65
C SER A 144 27.88 46.99 -3.82
N VAL A 145 27.81 47.70 -2.68
CA VAL A 145 28.96 47.96 -1.80
C VAL A 145 29.15 46.82 -0.78
N ARG A 146 28.07 46.14 -0.39
CA ARG A 146 28.15 45.05 0.59
C ARG A 146 27.15 43.94 0.27
N PRO A 147 27.46 43.06 -0.71
CA PRO A 147 26.57 41.96 -1.04
C PRO A 147 26.35 41.07 0.18
N HIS A 148 25.09 40.77 0.49
CA HIS A 148 24.75 39.91 1.61
C HIS A 148 25.40 38.53 1.44
N PRO A 149 25.86 37.90 2.54
CA PRO A 149 26.37 36.53 2.49
C PRO A 149 25.26 35.60 1.96
N ARG A 150 25.46 35.07 0.75
CA ARG A 150 24.53 34.12 0.13
C ARG A 150 24.71 32.77 0.81
N ILE A 151 23.64 32.30 1.45
CA ILE A 151 23.59 30.94 1.98
C ILE A 151 23.42 30.00 0.78
N ASP A 152 24.40 29.14 0.55
CA ASP A 152 24.28 28.10 -0.47
C ASP A 152 23.01 27.29 -0.24
N PRO A 153 22.23 26.95 -1.29
CA PRO A 153 21.04 26.13 -1.15
C PRO A 153 21.44 24.81 -0.50
N THR A 154 21.04 24.64 0.76
CA THR A 154 21.38 23.47 1.55
C THR A 154 20.84 22.25 0.82
N LYS A 155 21.71 21.28 0.53
CA LYS A 155 21.36 19.99 -0.07
C LYS A 155 20.44 19.22 0.89
N ARG A 156 19.14 19.55 0.91
CA ARG A 156 18.14 18.71 1.55
C ARG A 156 17.98 17.48 0.69
N ASN A 157 18.43 16.33 1.20
CA ASN A 157 18.18 15.04 0.56
C ASN A 157 16.66 14.85 0.40
N PRO A 158 16.12 14.76 -0.83
CA PRO A 158 14.68 14.62 -1.06
C PRO A 158 14.15 13.22 -0.71
N SER A 159 15.01 12.29 -0.28
CA SER A 159 14.65 10.88 -0.09
C SER A 159 13.79 10.59 1.14
N ASN A 160 13.66 11.52 2.09
CA ASN A 160 12.86 11.32 3.31
C ASN A 160 11.77 12.39 3.53
N GLY A 161 11.36 13.08 2.46
CA GLY A 161 10.22 13.98 2.49
C GLY A 161 8.92 13.20 2.33
N GLY A 162 8.27 12.83 3.43
CA GLY A 162 6.82 12.64 3.41
C GLY A 162 6.18 13.87 2.75
N LYS A 163 5.21 13.68 1.85
CA LYS A 163 4.56 14.76 1.12
C LYS A 163 4.12 15.85 2.11
N ARG A 164 4.80 16.98 2.11
CA ARG A 164 4.39 18.13 2.93
C ARG A 164 3.03 18.57 2.38
N GLY A 165 2.01 18.62 3.24
CA GLY A 165 0.70 19.14 2.86
C GLY A 165 0.88 20.56 2.32
N LYS A 166 0.17 20.89 1.24
CA LYS A 166 0.13 22.27 0.73
C LYS A 166 -0.38 23.17 1.86
N THR A 167 0.24 24.34 2.02
CA THR A 167 -0.23 25.38 2.96
C THR A 167 -1.67 25.72 2.61
N ARG A 168 -2.60 25.46 3.53
CA ARG A 168 -4.04 25.56 3.30
C ARG A 168 -4.54 26.86 3.92
N ILE A 169 -4.93 27.81 3.09
CA ILE A 169 -5.60 29.04 3.53
C ILE A 169 -7.05 28.65 3.76
N LEU A 170 -7.52 28.74 5.01
CA LEU A 170 -8.86 28.34 5.38
C LEU A 170 -9.83 29.49 5.09
N THR A 171 -10.23 29.63 3.83
CA THR A 171 -11.33 30.51 3.42
C THR A 171 -12.56 29.67 3.06
N ASP A 172 -13.74 30.22 3.36
CA ASP A 172 -15.02 29.53 3.21
C ASP A 172 -15.44 29.40 1.74
N ALA A 173 -15.78 28.15 1.34
CA ALA A 173 -16.17 27.64 0.01
C ALA A 173 -15.04 27.53 -1.03
N PRO A 174 -15.03 26.58 -2.00
CA PRO A 174 -15.60 25.22 -2.12
C PRO A 174 -14.60 24.09 -1.73
N GLU A 175 -13.42 24.43 -1.17
CA GLU A 175 -12.41 23.43 -0.79
C GLU A 175 -12.89 22.51 0.35
N LYS A 176 -13.81 22.96 1.21
CA LYS A 176 -14.31 22.20 2.36
C LYS A 176 -14.91 20.84 1.95
N GLU A 177 -15.69 20.80 0.87
CA GLU A 177 -16.33 19.57 0.41
C GLU A 177 -15.31 18.56 -0.18
N GLN A 178 -14.27 19.06 -0.85
CA GLN A 178 -13.17 18.23 -1.35
C GLN A 178 -12.38 17.61 -0.19
N LEU A 179 -12.20 18.37 0.89
CA LEU A 179 -11.48 17.93 2.09
C LEU A 179 -12.25 16.88 2.89
N GLU A 180 -13.58 17.02 2.99
CA GLU A 180 -14.44 16.03 3.64
C GLU A 180 -14.46 14.72 2.84
N LYS A 181 -14.57 14.79 1.50
CA LYS A 181 -14.47 13.63 0.60
C LYS A 181 -13.10 12.95 0.68
N GLU A 182 -12.01 13.71 0.77
CA GLU A 182 -10.66 13.15 0.92
C GLU A 182 -10.48 12.45 2.28
N LYS A 183 -11.04 13.02 3.35
CA LYS A 183 -11.02 12.43 4.70
C LYS A 183 -11.80 11.11 4.75
N HIS A 184 -13.03 11.09 4.22
CA HIS A 184 -13.86 9.88 4.13
C HIS A 184 -13.18 8.78 3.30
N ASN A 185 -12.55 9.13 2.17
CA ASN A 185 -11.79 8.19 1.34
C ASN A 185 -10.55 7.62 2.06
N ARG A 186 -9.88 8.41 2.90
CA ARG A 186 -8.73 7.95 3.69
C ARG A 186 -9.17 6.99 4.80
N GLU A 187 -10.32 7.24 5.41
CA GLU A 187 -10.93 6.37 6.42
C GLU A 187 -11.40 5.04 5.80
N ALA A 188 -12.07 5.08 4.64
CA ALA A 188 -12.45 3.88 3.89
C ALA A 188 -11.24 3.02 3.47
N LYS A 189 -10.12 3.66 3.07
CA LYS A 189 -8.86 2.96 2.76
C LYS A 189 -8.20 2.35 4.00
N LYS A 190 -8.35 2.96 5.18
CA LYS A 190 -7.89 2.38 6.46
C LYS A 190 -8.74 1.17 6.86
N ALA A 191 -10.05 1.21 6.61
CA ALA A 191 -10.95 0.09 6.87
C ALA A 191 -10.64 -1.13 5.98
N LYS A 192 -10.40 -0.92 4.67
CA LYS A 192 -10.06 -2.00 3.71
C LYS A 192 -8.69 -2.67 3.95
N LYS A 193 -7.79 -2.03 4.71
CA LYS A 193 -6.47 -2.62 5.08
C LYS A 193 -6.53 -3.48 6.35
N LYS A 194 -7.66 -3.50 7.07
CA LYS A 194 -7.83 -4.27 8.31
C LYS A 194 -8.35 -5.71 8.10
N THR A 195 -8.60 -6.15 6.87
CA THR A 195 -8.93 -7.56 6.59
C THR A 195 -7.65 -8.42 6.54
N PRO A 196 -7.46 -9.38 7.45
CA PRO A 196 -6.25 -10.19 7.50
C PRO A 196 -6.27 -11.27 6.41
N GLN A 197 -5.55 -11.04 5.31
CA GLN A 197 -5.21 -12.13 4.39
C GLN A 197 -4.20 -13.06 5.08
N LYS A 198 -4.65 -14.28 5.42
CA LYS A 198 -3.83 -15.39 5.95
C LYS A 198 -2.60 -15.62 5.06
N LYS A 199 -1.41 -15.23 5.53
CA LYS A 199 -0.13 -15.64 4.93
C LYS A 199 0.24 -17.03 5.41
N ILE A 200 0.09 -18.02 4.54
CA ILE A 200 0.62 -19.38 4.74
C ILE A 200 2.14 -19.30 4.53
N THR A 201 2.92 -19.28 5.63
CA THR A 201 4.38 -19.45 5.60
C THR A 201 4.71 -20.93 5.74
N LYS A 202 5.15 -21.56 4.65
CA LYS A 202 5.76 -22.90 4.69
C LYS A 202 7.17 -22.80 5.28
N THR A 203 7.37 -23.35 6.46
CA THR A 203 8.68 -23.51 7.09
C THR A 203 9.47 -24.64 6.43
N LYS A 204 10.77 -24.38 6.23
CA LYS A 204 11.77 -25.33 5.73
C LYS A 204 12.10 -26.32 6.85
N LYS A 205 11.88 -27.62 6.63
CA LYS A 205 12.40 -28.68 7.50
C LYS A 205 13.83 -29.01 7.06
N MET A 206 14.81 -28.60 7.85
CA MET A 206 16.14 -29.20 7.82
C MET A 206 16.05 -30.58 8.51
N VAL A 207 16.37 -31.65 7.79
CA VAL A 207 16.86 -32.89 8.39
C VAL A 207 17.96 -33.41 7.47
N GLY A 208 19.20 -33.37 7.94
CA GLY A 208 20.28 -34.11 7.33
C GLY A 208 20.22 -35.57 7.74
N ARG A 209 20.46 -36.49 6.79
CA ARG A 209 21.28 -37.69 7.04
C ARG A 209 21.72 -38.31 5.70
N ARG A 210 23.00 -38.67 5.67
CA ARG A 210 23.75 -39.31 4.59
C ARG A 210 23.36 -40.80 4.40
N GLN A 211 23.43 -41.21 3.14
CA GLN A 211 23.78 -42.53 2.56
C GLN A 211 22.81 -43.72 2.76
N THR A 212 22.32 -44.28 1.65
CA THR A 212 22.87 -45.53 1.05
C THR A 212 22.25 -45.80 -0.33
N LYS A 213 23.03 -46.54 -1.14
CA LYS A 213 22.80 -47.04 -2.50
C LYS A 213 21.91 -48.30 -2.47
N VAL A 214 21.53 -48.81 -3.66
CA VAL A 214 20.75 -50.04 -4.00
C VAL A 214 19.26 -49.70 -4.20
N GLY A 215 18.55 -50.00 -5.29
CA GLY A 215 18.76 -50.88 -6.44
C GLY A 215 17.41 -51.57 -6.72
N ASN A 216 16.80 -51.28 -7.89
CA ASN A 216 15.70 -51.96 -8.60
C ASN A 216 14.66 -52.82 -7.84
N LYS A 217 13.36 -52.61 -8.15
CA LYS A 217 12.50 -53.58 -8.88
C LYS A 217 11.09 -53.02 -9.16
N ARG A 218 10.38 -53.74 -10.01
CA ARG A 218 9.27 -53.34 -10.90
C ARG A 218 7.88 -53.31 -10.20
N LYS A 219 6.95 -52.67 -10.93
CA LYS A 219 5.46 -52.54 -10.90
C LYS A 219 4.70 -53.88 -10.59
N PRO A 220 3.33 -53.99 -10.54
CA PRO A 220 2.28 -53.08 -11.08
C PRO A 220 0.87 -53.01 -10.41
N SER A 221 0.04 -52.11 -10.99
CA SER A 221 -1.42 -52.22 -11.32
C SER A 221 -2.52 -52.43 -10.27
N ALA A 222 -3.51 -51.52 -10.31
CA ALA A 222 -4.94 -51.79 -10.56
C ALA A 222 -5.64 -50.44 -10.88
N PHE A 223 -6.27 -50.27 -12.05
CA PHE A 223 -7.73 -50.34 -12.27
C PHE A 223 -8.49 -49.26 -11.46
N ILE A 224 -9.12 -48.26 -12.08
CA ILE A 224 -10.50 -48.33 -12.62
C ILE A 224 -10.68 -47.36 -13.81
N ARG A 225 -11.42 -47.84 -14.82
CA ARG A 225 -11.83 -47.19 -16.07
C ARG A 225 -13.35 -47.02 -16.07
N LEU A 226 -13.84 -45.90 -16.63
CA LEU A 226 -15.14 -45.63 -17.28
C LEU A 226 -16.41 -45.73 -16.40
N SER A 227 -17.52 -45.00 -16.61
CA SER A 227 -18.14 -44.36 -17.79
C SER A 227 -19.04 -43.18 -17.33
N VAL A 228 -19.07 -42.04 -18.03
CA VAL A 228 -20.07 -41.60 -19.03
C VAL A 228 -21.54 -41.88 -18.65
N SER A 229 -22.31 -40.81 -18.42
CA SER A 229 -23.73 -40.70 -18.74
C SER A 229 -24.15 -39.24 -18.79
N GLU A 230 -24.52 -38.80 -19.99
CA GLU A 230 -25.31 -37.60 -20.26
C GLU A 230 -26.71 -37.80 -19.70
N THR A 231 -27.25 -36.86 -18.93
CA THR A 231 -28.70 -36.69 -18.80
C THR A 231 -29.04 -35.24 -18.45
N SER A 232 -29.84 -34.68 -19.35
CA SER A 232 -30.69 -33.49 -19.26
C SER A 232 -30.99 -32.96 -17.84
N SER A 233 -30.63 -31.69 -17.60
CA SER A 233 -31.00 -30.94 -16.40
C SER A 233 -32.28 -30.15 -16.68
N SER A 234 -33.41 -30.63 -16.17
CA SER A 234 -34.68 -29.92 -16.09
C SER A 234 -34.79 -29.26 -14.71
N GLU A 235 -35.12 -27.96 -14.68
CA GLU A 235 -35.65 -27.27 -13.49
C GLU A 235 -36.89 -28.00 -12.94
N PRO A 236 -37.08 -28.01 -11.62
CA PRO A 236 -38.04 -27.06 -11.04
C PRO A 236 -37.72 -26.51 -9.64
N GLU A 237 -38.07 -25.24 -9.47
CA GLU A 237 -38.78 -24.57 -8.35
C GLU A 237 -38.61 -25.11 -6.92
N LEU A 238 -38.03 -24.27 -6.05
CA LEU A 238 -38.02 -24.43 -4.59
C LEU A 238 -39.25 -23.75 -3.97
N PRO A 239 -40.01 -24.46 -3.12
CA PRO A 239 -41.00 -23.84 -2.24
C PRO A 239 -40.33 -23.30 -0.96
N ASP A 240 -40.79 -22.11 -0.56
CA ASP A 240 -40.68 -21.57 0.79
C ASP A 240 -41.43 -22.48 1.79
N ASP A 241 -40.79 -22.83 2.91
CA ASP A 241 -41.32 -22.67 4.29
C ASP A 241 -40.55 -23.50 5.35
N ILE A 242 -40.02 -22.77 6.33
CA ILE A 242 -40.07 -23.02 7.79
C ILE A 242 -39.45 -24.32 8.35
N CYS A 243 -38.39 -24.15 9.14
CA CYS A 243 -38.33 -24.68 10.51
C CYS A 243 -37.28 -23.95 11.36
N ASP A 244 -37.79 -23.19 12.34
CA ASP A 244 -37.13 -22.91 13.62
C ASP A 244 -36.77 -24.24 14.29
N ASP A 245 -35.50 -24.43 14.66
CA ASP A 245 -35.14 -25.34 15.75
C ASP A 245 -33.88 -24.81 16.47
N GLU A 246 -34.15 -24.15 17.58
CA GLU A 246 -33.20 -23.82 18.64
C GLU A 246 -32.68 -25.12 19.26
N SER A 247 -31.49 -25.56 18.85
CA SER A 247 -30.74 -26.57 19.60
C SER A 247 -29.37 -26.04 20.02
N ASP A 248 -29.33 -25.70 21.30
CA ASP A 248 -28.19 -25.50 22.18
C ASP A 248 -27.20 -26.67 22.08
N MET A 249 -26.11 -26.47 21.32
CA MET A 249 -24.98 -27.40 21.25
C MET A 249 -23.86 -26.87 22.14
N SER A 250 -24.02 -27.10 23.45
CA SER A 250 -22.96 -26.98 24.44
C SER A 250 -21.90 -28.06 24.19
N LEU A 251 -20.86 -27.70 23.45
CA LEU A 251 -19.66 -28.51 23.31
C LEU A 251 -18.72 -28.23 24.50
N ASP A 252 -18.90 -29.05 25.54
CA ASP A 252 -17.91 -29.34 26.56
C ASP A 252 -16.66 -29.93 25.89
N LEU A 253 -15.64 -29.08 25.72
CA LEU A 253 -14.34 -29.47 25.19
C LEU A 253 -13.26 -28.98 26.14
N GLY A 254 -12.87 -29.88 27.03
CA GLY A 254 -11.48 -30.12 27.42
C GLY A 254 -10.77 -28.91 27.99
N GLU A 255 -10.90 -28.77 29.30
CA GLU A 255 -10.03 -27.99 30.16
C GLU A 255 -8.60 -28.56 30.13
N ASP A 256 -7.81 -28.21 29.13
CA ASP A 256 -6.36 -28.41 29.18
C ASP A 256 -5.66 -27.34 28.33
N ASP A 257 -4.59 -26.78 28.90
CA ASP A 257 -3.71 -25.73 28.37
C ASP A 257 -4.22 -24.27 28.43
N VAL A 258 -4.15 -23.64 29.62
CA VAL A 258 -3.02 -22.76 29.95
C VAL A 258 -2.84 -22.72 31.46
N VAL A 259 -1.71 -23.24 31.92
CA VAL A 259 -1.21 -23.19 33.30
C VAL A 259 -1.39 -21.80 33.90
N ALA A 260 -2.38 -21.67 34.77
CA ALA A 260 -2.46 -20.61 35.76
C ALA A 260 -1.17 -20.66 36.57
N SER A 261 -0.22 -19.79 36.24
CA SER A 261 0.89 -19.51 37.13
C SER A 261 0.32 -18.73 38.30
N ASP A 262 -0.11 -19.47 39.30
CA ASP A 262 -0.52 -19.07 40.65
C ASP A 262 0.71 -18.51 41.41
N ARG A 263 1.40 -17.55 40.77
CA ARG A 263 2.45 -16.77 41.41
C ARG A 263 1.76 -15.63 42.15
N PRO A 264 2.12 -15.37 43.41
CA PRO A 264 1.57 -14.24 44.14
C PRO A 264 1.89 -12.99 43.33
N VAL A 265 0.84 -12.37 42.77
CA VAL A 265 0.93 -11.05 42.18
C VAL A 265 1.38 -10.16 43.31
N SER A 266 2.64 -9.72 43.25
CA SER A 266 3.17 -8.72 44.18
C SER A 266 2.15 -7.59 44.30
N PRO A 267 1.89 -7.06 45.51
CA PRO A 267 0.81 -6.12 45.74
C PRO A 267 0.93 -4.94 44.77
N ILE A 268 -0.15 -4.65 44.06
CA ILE A 268 -0.20 -3.56 43.09
C ILE A 268 -0.02 -2.26 43.87
N GLN A 269 1.03 -1.50 43.54
CA GLN A 269 1.35 -0.23 44.19
C GLN A 269 1.25 0.91 43.17
N ILE A 270 0.83 2.07 43.65
CA ILE A 270 0.78 3.30 42.86
C ILE A 270 2.20 3.64 42.38
N GLY A 271 2.34 4.06 41.12
CA GLY A 271 3.62 4.40 40.51
C GLY A 271 4.44 3.21 40.01
N LYS A 272 3.95 1.98 40.11
CA LYS A 272 4.58 0.80 39.51
C LYS A 272 4.09 0.55 38.08
N PHE A 273 4.92 -0.11 37.29
CA PHE A 273 4.59 -0.53 35.94
C PHE A 273 3.91 -1.90 35.96
N VAL A 274 2.88 -2.04 35.14
CA VAL A 274 2.06 -3.26 35.04
C VAL A 274 1.85 -3.65 33.58
N LEU A 275 1.66 -4.94 33.35
CA LEU A 275 1.24 -5.50 32.07
C LEU A 275 -0.24 -5.87 32.15
N VAL A 276 -1.03 -5.19 31.33
CA VAL A 276 -2.48 -5.34 31.26
C VAL A 276 -2.86 -6.15 30.03
N LYS A 277 -3.76 -7.12 30.20
CA LYS A 277 -4.36 -7.91 29.12
C LYS A 277 -5.66 -7.26 28.67
N PHE A 278 -5.83 -7.11 27.37
CA PHE A 278 -7.08 -6.72 26.74
C PHE A 278 -7.54 -7.81 25.78
N GLU A 279 -8.79 -8.24 25.91
CA GLU A 279 -9.39 -9.23 25.03
C GLU A 279 -9.96 -8.53 23.79
N LEU A 280 -9.34 -8.76 22.63
CA LEU A 280 -9.70 -8.09 21.38
C LEU A 280 -10.69 -8.96 20.59
N GLY A 281 -11.95 -9.02 21.01
CA GLY A 281 -13.05 -9.67 20.28
C GLY A 281 -13.75 -10.80 21.04
N LYS A 282 -14.64 -11.53 20.35
CA LYS A 282 -15.45 -12.63 20.92
C LYS A 282 -14.67 -13.93 21.16
N SER A 283 -13.45 -14.05 20.61
CA SER A 283 -12.63 -15.26 20.77
C SER A 283 -11.59 -15.05 21.86
N LYS A 284 -11.52 -15.99 22.81
CA LYS A 284 -10.52 -16.04 23.89
C LYS A 284 -9.06 -16.04 23.38
N SER A 285 -8.84 -16.34 22.09
CA SER A 285 -7.50 -16.47 21.49
C SER A 285 -6.85 -15.14 21.09
N SER A 286 -7.60 -14.05 20.93
CA SER A 286 -7.08 -12.77 20.44
C SER A 286 -6.84 -11.77 21.58
N CYS A 287 -5.89 -12.07 22.45
CA CYS A 287 -5.48 -11.18 23.53
C CYS A 287 -4.35 -10.24 23.08
N VAL A 288 -4.41 -8.98 23.49
CA VAL A 288 -3.38 -7.96 23.29
C VAL A 288 -2.92 -7.46 24.64
N TYR A 289 -1.63 -7.23 24.80
CA TYR A 289 -1.06 -6.76 26.06
C TYR A 289 -0.52 -5.35 25.90
N TYR A 290 -0.69 -4.53 26.94
CA TYR A 290 -0.13 -3.19 27.01
C TYR A 290 0.63 -3.00 28.31
N VAL A 291 1.70 -2.22 28.25
CA VAL A 291 2.46 -1.83 29.44
C VAL A 291 1.95 -0.46 29.88
N GLY A 292 1.69 -0.31 31.17
CA GLY A 292 1.22 0.95 31.74
C GLY A 292 1.77 1.23 33.12
N LEU A 293 1.66 2.48 33.56
CA LEU A 293 1.99 2.95 34.90
C LEU A 293 0.69 3.20 35.68
N VAL A 294 0.61 2.66 36.89
CA VAL A 294 -0.56 2.83 37.76
C VAL A 294 -0.55 4.23 38.38
N GLU A 295 -1.59 5.03 38.12
CA GLU A 295 -1.74 6.40 38.65
C GLU A 295 -2.58 6.42 39.95
N SER A 296 -3.72 5.73 39.94
CA SER A 296 -4.63 5.59 41.08
C SER A 296 -5.15 4.15 41.19
N ILE A 297 -5.49 3.73 42.41
CA ILE A 297 -6.08 2.42 42.68
C ILE A 297 -7.32 2.64 43.54
N ASP A 298 -8.48 2.31 43.00
CA ASP A 298 -9.77 2.41 43.68
C ASP A 298 -10.37 1.00 43.84
N ASN A 299 -10.30 0.43 45.05
CA ASN A 299 -10.85 -0.88 45.42
C ASN A 299 -10.53 -2.03 44.47
N ASP A 300 -11.30 -2.23 43.40
CA ASP A 300 -11.12 -3.32 42.42
C ASP A 300 -10.67 -2.85 41.04
N VAL A 301 -10.53 -1.53 40.87
CA VAL A 301 -10.25 -0.87 39.60
C VAL A 301 -8.99 -0.01 39.76
N ALA A 302 -8.18 0.09 38.72
CA ALA A 302 -6.96 0.89 38.70
C ALA A 302 -6.92 1.76 37.45
N ASP A 303 -6.54 3.02 37.62
CA ASP A 303 -6.29 3.91 36.49
C ASP A 303 -4.84 3.77 36.05
N VAL A 304 -4.66 3.44 34.77
CA VAL A 304 -3.37 3.11 34.20
C VAL A 304 -3.08 4.04 33.03
N LYS A 305 -1.89 4.67 33.05
CA LYS A 305 -1.33 5.40 31.90
C LYS A 305 -0.53 4.45 31.03
N PHE A 306 -0.95 4.25 29.79
CA PHE A 306 -0.32 3.30 28.88
C PHE A 306 0.88 3.89 28.13
N LEU A 307 1.87 3.04 27.89
CA LEU A 307 3.06 3.32 27.10
C LEU A 307 2.94 2.65 25.73
N ARG A 308 3.52 3.27 24.70
CA ARG A 308 3.61 2.70 23.35
C ARG A 308 4.95 2.03 23.11
N LYS A 309 4.93 0.86 22.51
CA LYS A 309 6.16 0.15 22.13
C LYS A 309 6.77 0.77 20.87
N ILE A 310 8.01 1.28 20.99
CA ILE A 310 8.82 1.80 19.89
C ILE A 310 10.13 1.00 19.85
N GLY A 311 10.13 -0.07 19.06
CA GLY A 311 11.26 -1.01 19.00
C GLY A 311 11.43 -1.74 20.34
N PRO A 312 12.60 -1.64 21.00
CA PRO A 312 12.83 -2.23 22.33
C PRO A 312 12.43 -1.31 23.50
N LYS A 313 12.03 -0.06 23.22
CA LYS A 313 11.71 0.94 24.25
C LYS A 313 10.21 1.16 24.35
N PHE A 314 9.77 1.59 25.52
CA PHE A 314 8.42 2.04 25.79
C PHE A 314 8.43 3.53 26.05
N VAL A 315 7.58 4.27 25.36
CA VAL A 315 7.53 5.74 25.44
C VAL A 315 6.10 6.17 25.67
N PHE A 316 5.89 7.16 26.54
CA PHE A 316 4.57 7.77 26.70
C PHE A 316 4.18 8.52 25.42
N PRO A 317 2.98 8.29 24.89
CA PRO A 317 2.49 9.07 23.76
C PRO A 317 2.33 10.56 24.16
N GLU A 318 2.44 11.45 23.17
CA GLU A 318 2.25 12.90 23.36
C GLU A 318 0.83 13.24 23.84
N ILE A 319 -0.16 12.47 23.38
CA ILE A 319 -1.52 12.49 23.90
C ILE A 319 -1.61 11.40 24.97
N GLU A 320 -1.86 11.78 26.22
CA GLU A 320 -1.96 10.85 27.34
C GLU A 320 -3.01 9.76 27.04
N ASP A 321 -2.59 8.51 27.15
CA ASP A 321 -3.43 7.32 26.92
C ASP A 321 -3.75 6.71 28.29
N LYS A 322 -4.88 7.12 28.88
CA LYS A 322 -5.33 6.65 30.19
C LYS A 322 -6.55 5.76 30.04
N ALA A 323 -6.58 4.66 30.77
CA ALA A 323 -7.81 3.89 30.93
C ALA A 323 -7.92 3.30 32.34
N THR A 324 -9.17 3.12 32.74
CA THR A 324 -9.59 2.49 33.98
C THR A 324 -9.73 0.98 33.72
N VAL A 325 -9.03 0.16 34.50
CA VAL A 325 -8.88 -1.29 34.26
C VAL A 325 -9.12 -2.07 35.54
N ASP A 326 -9.79 -3.21 35.43
CA ASP A 326 -10.02 -4.11 36.55
C ASP A 326 -8.71 -4.80 37.00
N LYS A 327 -8.56 -5.01 38.31
CA LYS A 327 -7.39 -5.73 38.86
C LYS A 327 -7.23 -7.14 38.29
N LYS A 328 -8.31 -7.75 37.80
CA LYS A 328 -8.32 -9.08 37.17
C LYS A 328 -7.57 -9.12 35.83
N ASP A 329 -7.55 -8.00 35.11
CA ASP A 329 -6.90 -7.91 33.79
C ASP A 329 -5.40 -7.60 33.89
N ILE A 330 -4.92 -7.28 35.09
CA ILE A 330 -3.50 -7.06 35.38
C ILE A 330 -2.83 -8.41 35.55
N VAL A 331 -2.02 -8.80 34.56
CA VAL A 331 -1.37 -10.12 34.53
C VAL A 331 -0.07 -10.12 35.31
N LEU A 332 0.71 -9.03 35.21
CA LEU A 332 2.05 -8.96 35.79
C LEU A 332 2.38 -7.56 36.28
N VAL A 333 2.96 -7.46 37.47
CA VAL A 333 3.71 -6.28 37.89
C VAL A 333 5.13 -6.38 37.32
N LEU A 334 5.61 -5.29 36.72
CA LEU A 334 6.92 -5.21 36.09
C LEU A 334 7.94 -4.57 37.05
N PRO A 335 9.22 -4.95 36.96
CA PRO A 335 10.28 -4.26 37.68
C PRO A 335 10.45 -2.82 37.17
N ASP A 336 11.06 -1.97 37.98
CA ASP A 336 11.31 -0.58 37.60
C ASP A 336 12.19 -0.52 36.33
N PRO A 337 11.80 0.28 35.32
CA PRO A 337 12.50 0.32 34.05
C PRO A 337 13.82 1.07 34.16
N SER A 338 14.77 0.68 33.32
CA SER A 338 15.94 1.52 33.02
C SER A 338 15.55 2.64 32.05
N SER A 339 15.86 3.88 32.41
CA SER A 339 15.69 5.02 31.51
C SER A 339 16.79 5.00 30.46
N SER A 340 16.43 4.90 29.17
CA SER A 340 17.38 4.80 28.07
C SER A 340 17.28 6.00 27.12
N GLY A 341 18.25 6.90 27.23
CA GLY A 341 18.47 7.99 26.28
C GLY A 341 17.67 9.26 26.58
N GLY A 342 18.35 10.25 27.15
CA GLY A 342 17.84 11.60 27.37
C GLY A 342 18.73 12.66 26.72
N THR A 343 19.22 12.42 25.49
CA THR A 343 19.87 13.50 24.73
C THR A 343 18.79 14.42 24.17
N ALA A 344 19.05 15.72 24.01
CA ALA A 344 18.08 16.70 23.47
C ALA A 344 17.38 16.31 22.15
N ARG A 345 17.90 15.30 21.42
CA ARG A 345 17.35 14.78 20.17
C ARG A 345 16.56 13.47 20.29
N SER A 346 16.62 12.78 21.43
CA SER A 346 15.93 11.49 21.65
C SER A 346 14.94 11.64 22.79
N THR A 347 13.70 11.22 22.57
CA THR A 347 12.73 11.10 23.65
C THR A 347 13.20 10.06 24.66
N ALA A 348 13.04 10.36 25.95
CA ALA A 348 13.29 9.40 27.01
C ALA A 348 12.36 8.20 26.84
N GLY A 349 12.92 7.00 26.96
CA GLY A 349 12.17 5.75 26.85
C GLY A 349 12.54 4.78 27.95
N HIS A 350 11.56 3.99 28.36
CA HIS A 350 11.67 2.96 29.38
C HIS A 350 12.05 1.63 28.75
N VAL A 351 13.05 0.96 29.32
CA VAL A 351 13.46 -0.40 28.92
C VAL A 351 13.37 -1.31 30.13
N PHE A 352 12.62 -2.39 29.98
CA PHE A 352 12.46 -3.41 31.01
C PHE A 352 13.39 -4.59 30.71
N SER A 353 13.95 -5.19 31.76
CA SER A 353 14.83 -6.37 31.67
C SER A 353 14.08 -7.67 31.42
N ARG A 354 12.75 -7.66 31.52
CA ARG A 354 11.91 -8.85 31.41
C ARG A 354 11.61 -9.19 29.95
N ASP A 355 11.64 -10.48 29.64
CA ASP A 355 11.32 -10.97 28.30
C ASP A 355 9.82 -10.93 28.02
N PHE A 356 9.46 -10.28 26.90
CA PHE A 356 8.09 -10.10 26.45
C PHE A 356 7.71 -10.96 25.24
N SER A 357 8.58 -11.87 24.81
CA SER A 357 8.41 -12.63 23.55
C SER A 357 7.16 -13.53 23.55
N ALA A 358 6.68 -13.94 24.72
CA ALA A 358 5.45 -14.73 24.87
C ALA A 358 4.17 -13.89 24.75
N PHE A 359 4.27 -12.56 24.90
CA PHE A 359 3.12 -11.66 24.94
C PHE A 359 3.02 -10.85 23.65
N ASN A 360 1.80 -10.76 23.10
CA ASN A 360 1.53 -9.89 21.96
C ASN A 360 1.39 -8.43 22.42
N ILE A 361 2.52 -7.77 22.67
CA ILE A 361 2.58 -6.39 23.16
C ILE A 361 2.48 -5.39 22.02
N LYS A 362 1.61 -4.39 22.16
CA LYS A 362 1.43 -3.29 21.19
C LYS A 362 1.99 -1.96 21.66
#